data_AF-A0A7S3BMG3-F1
#
_entry.id   AF-A0A7S3BMG3-F1
#
_cell.length_a   1.000
_cell.length_b   1.000
_cell.length_c   1.000
_cell.angle_alpha   90.00
_cell.angle_beta   90.00
_cell.angle_gamma   90.00
#
_symmetry.space_group_name_H-M   'P 1'
#
loop_
_entity.id
_entity.type
_entity.pdbx_description
1 polymer ?
#
loop_
_entity_poly.entity_id
_entity_poly.type
_entity_poly.pdbx_seq_one_letter_code
_entity_poly.pdbx_strand_id
1 'polypeptide(L)'
;TVDAIARYAHACLASPFLPSWATGDDDFAGRIPGAHPSQCAIASLSLSSVASSVARVVCEVLGRSDIGGGDALMDAGLDSMSSTQLQESLGSSLGLSLPATLAFDYPTVDAIARYAHACLASSAGRRSDGASVARGAGGSCASAARWRRGGSPHLGGPPCARLCHEIWVGAGCGSGRAGAATRDICAAVPPCRWDCEAAVSPTRRFGAFMRDVSDVDLAAFRLSAPDGTQMDPQHRLLLGVSSRCLPLPMSSEGTSARCGVVVGIGGFEYGPIYSRHGGARTSSSVTSFNLSVACGRLSFFHGLQGPSYSIDTACSSGLASIHIGCGGIVAAECSSALALSVNLNLDSPGVRARQAASMLASDGRCKTLDSRANGYVFGESCTCALLLSGGDGPGALVAGSSVNQDGRSSTLTAPNGPSQQRVIASAVLSAGAAGSAVRALQMHGTGTPLGDPIETGAAAAALCQARGREAPLCLEAVKSAVGHAEIAAGAVGALQASMSLRSRMGAGVNHLREVN
;
A
#
# COMPACT_ATOMS: atom_id res chain seq x y z
N THR A 1 4.85 -34.79 20.62
CA THR A 1 5.13 -34.31 19.23
C THR A 1 6.23 -33.26 19.15
N VAL A 2 7.09 -33.14 20.18
CA VAL A 2 8.37 -32.41 20.12
C VAL A 2 9.55 -33.40 20.05
N ASP A 3 9.37 -34.67 20.46
CA ASP A 3 10.39 -35.75 20.41
C ASP A 3 10.49 -36.51 19.07
N ALA A 4 9.73 -36.11 18.05
CA ALA A 4 9.83 -36.69 16.70
C ALA A 4 10.75 -35.86 15.78
N ILE A 5 10.93 -34.57 16.08
CA ILE A 5 11.73 -33.63 15.26
C ILE A 5 13.21 -33.67 15.68
N ALA A 6 13.52 -33.96 16.95
CA ALA A 6 14.90 -34.10 17.43
C ALA A 6 15.61 -35.37 16.91
N ARG A 7 14.88 -36.41 16.51
CA ARG A 7 15.45 -37.67 16.00
C ARG A 7 15.84 -37.64 14.52
N TYR A 8 15.31 -36.69 13.74
CA TYR A 8 15.66 -36.53 12.33
C TYR A 8 16.93 -35.67 12.13
N ALA A 9 17.22 -34.77 13.07
CA ALA A 9 18.39 -33.88 13.02
C ALA A 9 19.72 -34.55 13.44
N HIS A 10 19.66 -35.73 14.09
CA HIS A 10 20.86 -36.45 14.56
C HIS A 10 21.38 -37.53 13.58
N ALA A 11 20.66 -37.84 12.50
CA ALA A 11 21.02 -38.89 11.55
C ALA A 11 21.84 -38.41 10.33
N CYS A 12 22.00 -37.10 10.12
CA CYS A 12 22.67 -36.54 8.93
C CYS A 12 24.07 -35.96 9.19
N LEU A 13 24.64 -36.14 10.39
CA LEU A 13 25.95 -35.56 10.76
C LEU A 13 27.01 -36.59 11.23
N ALA A 14 26.84 -37.87 10.91
CA ALA A 14 27.85 -38.88 11.25
C ALA A 14 28.06 -39.89 10.11
N SER A 15 29.01 -39.60 9.21
CA SER A 15 29.89 -40.64 8.66
C SER A 15 31.15 -40.01 8.03
N PRO A 16 32.36 -40.35 8.51
CA PRO A 16 33.63 -39.97 7.93
C PRO A 16 34.26 -41.18 7.20
N PHE A 17 34.39 -41.14 5.87
CA PHE A 17 35.29 -42.07 5.17
C PHE A 17 35.81 -41.47 3.86
N LEU A 18 37.05 -40.96 3.92
CA LEU A 18 37.98 -40.97 2.80
C LEU A 18 38.58 -42.39 2.69
N PRO A 19 38.97 -42.82 1.48
CA PRO A 19 40.40 -43.14 1.35
C PRO A 19 41.01 -42.70 0.01
N SER A 20 42.27 -42.26 0.12
CA SER A 20 43.26 -42.19 -0.94
C SER A 20 43.95 -43.54 -1.13
N TRP A 21 44.21 -43.95 -2.37
CA TRP A 21 45.52 -44.48 -2.78
C TRP A 21 45.65 -44.46 -4.30
N ALA A 22 46.88 -44.16 -4.73
CA ALA A 22 47.34 -44.05 -6.10
C ALA A 22 47.75 -45.41 -6.69
N THR A 23 47.73 -45.53 -8.02
CA THR A 23 48.87 -45.86 -8.92
C THR A 23 48.35 -46.48 -10.21
N GLY A 24 48.81 -45.97 -11.36
CA GLY A 24 48.56 -46.57 -12.67
C GLY A 24 48.79 -45.57 -13.79
N ASP A 25 50.06 -45.35 -14.13
CA ASP A 25 50.47 -44.83 -15.43
C ASP A 25 49.84 -45.70 -16.52
N ASP A 26 49.17 -45.09 -17.50
CA ASP A 26 49.31 -45.52 -18.89
C ASP A 26 48.95 -44.40 -19.87
N ASP A 27 49.81 -44.33 -20.85
CA ASP A 27 50.02 -43.34 -21.89
C ASP A 27 48.91 -43.42 -22.95
N PHE A 28 48.24 -42.30 -23.28
CA PHE A 28 47.60 -42.16 -24.59
C PHE A 28 47.44 -40.70 -25.01
N ALA A 29 48.51 -40.16 -25.61
CA ALA A 29 48.42 -39.05 -26.52
C ALA A 29 47.65 -39.46 -27.79
N GLY A 30 46.59 -38.73 -28.12
CA GLY A 30 46.08 -38.67 -29.50
C GLY A 30 44.57 -38.65 -29.65
N ARG A 31 44.05 -37.45 -29.96
CA ARG A 31 42.93 -37.11 -30.88
C ARG A 31 41.88 -36.19 -30.25
N ILE A 32 42.06 -34.89 -30.50
CA ILE A 32 40.95 -33.95 -30.73
C ILE A 32 40.51 -34.19 -32.19
N PRO A 33 39.21 -34.45 -32.46
CA PRO A 33 38.32 -33.37 -32.88
C PRO A 33 36.88 -33.51 -32.38
N GLY A 34 36.37 -32.43 -31.80
CA GLY A 34 34.98 -32.31 -31.39
C GLY A 34 34.83 -31.06 -30.54
N ALA A 35 34.89 -29.89 -31.17
CA ALA A 35 34.57 -28.63 -30.53
C ALA A 35 33.15 -28.70 -29.96
N HIS A 36 33.02 -28.94 -28.65
CA HIS A 36 31.81 -28.61 -27.94
C HIS A 36 31.58 -27.10 -28.08
N PRO A 37 30.39 -26.64 -28.50
CA PRO A 37 30.10 -25.22 -28.52
C PRO A 37 30.25 -24.66 -27.10
N SER A 38 31.20 -23.75 -27.01
CA SER A 38 31.58 -22.84 -25.95
C SER A 38 30.44 -22.53 -24.97
N GLN A 39 30.65 -22.86 -23.69
CA GLN A 39 29.96 -22.25 -22.53
C GLN A 39 30.39 -20.78 -22.30
N CYS A 40 30.65 -20.03 -23.37
CA CYS A 40 31.04 -18.63 -23.35
C CYS A 40 30.19 -17.88 -24.38
N ALA A 41 28.88 -17.84 -24.14
CA ALA A 41 27.93 -17.07 -24.95
C ALA A 41 26.80 -16.44 -24.10
N ILE A 42 27.07 -16.11 -22.83
CA ILE A 42 26.24 -15.16 -22.07
C ILE A 42 26.93 -13.78 -22.10
N ALA A 43 27.38 -13.39 -23.30
CA ALA A 43 27.80 -12.03 -23.58
C ALA A 43 26.54 -11.27 -24.05
N SER A 44 26.00 -10.43 -23.16
CA SER A 44 24.99 -9.40 -23.41
C SER A 44 24.04 -9.69 -24.58
N LEU A 45 23.05 -10.56 -24.38
CA LEU A 45 21.92 -10.68 -25.32
C LEU A 45 21.35 -9.29 -25.55
N SER A 46 21.30 -8.86 -26.81
CA SER A 46 20.69 -7.57 -27.16
C SER A 46 19.21 -7.58 -26.75
N LEU A 47 18.67 -6.43 -26.36
CA LEU A 47 17.25 -6.29 -26.04
C LEU A 47 16.34 -6.86 -27.15
N SER A 48 16.74 -6.70 -28.42
CA SER A 48 16.04 -7.28 -29.57
C SER A 48 16.01 -8.81 -29.55
N SER A 49 17.11 -9.47 -29.18
CA SER A 49 17.18 -10.93 -29.11
C SER A 49 16.34 -11.49 -27.95
N VAL A 50 16.32 -10.78 -26.83
CA VAL A 50 15.45 -11.10 -25.68
C VAL A 50 13.99 -10.89 -26.07
N ALA A 51 13.65 -9.78 -26.74
CA ALA A 51 12.31 -9.50 -27.20
C ALA A 51 11.78 -10.56 -28.17
N SER A 52 12.58 -11.00 -29.13
CA SER A 52 12.21 -12.10 -30.04
C SER A 52 11.99 -13.42 -29.30
N SER A 53 12.81 -13.73 -28.29
CA SER A 53 12.60 -14.94 -27.47
C SER A 53 11.33 -14.86 -26.65
N VAL A 54 11.05 -13.70 -26.03
CA VAL A 54 9.81 -13.49 -25.26
C VAL A 54 8.59 -13.58 -26.16
N ALA A 55 8.62 -12.91 -27.32
CA ALA A 55 7.53 -12.96 -28.30
C ALA A 55 7.23 -14.41 -28.73
N ARG A 56 8.27 -15.20 -29.03
CA ARG A 56 8.12 -16.62 -29.41
C ARG A 56 7.42 -17.42 -28.31
N VAL A 57 7.88 -17.30 -27.06
CA VAL A 57 7.29 -18.05 -25.93
C VAL A 57 5.85 -17.60 -25.66
N VAL A 58 5.57 -16.30 -25.76
CA VAL A 58 4.19 -15.77 -25.62
C VAL A 58 3.28 -16.35 -26.70
N CYS A 59 3.73 -16.36 -27.96
CA CYS A 59 2.98 -16.93 -29.07
C CYS A 59 2.74 -18.45 -28.91
N GLU A 60 3.74 -19.18 -28.40
CA GLU A 60 3.62 -20.61 -28.11
C GLU A 60 2.59 -20.90 -27.00
N VAL A 61 2.61 -20.13 -25.92
CA VAL A 61 1.70 -20.29 -24.77
C VAL A 61 0.26 -19.91 -25.14
N LEU A 62 0.07 -18.85 -25.93
CA LEU A 62 -1.25 -18.36 -26.32
C LEU A 62 -1.80 -19.03 -27.60
N GLY A 63 -0.99 -19.83 -28.30
CA GLY A 63 -1.37 -20.45 -29.57
C GLY A 63 -1.69 -19.46 -30.68
N ARG A 64 -1.12 -18.25 -30.63
CA ARG A 64 -1.39 -17.12 -31.54
C ARG A 64 -0.09 -16.54 -32.07
N SER A 65 -0.12 -15.98 -33.28
CA SER A 65 1.06 -15.38 -33.93
C SER A 65 0.92 -13.88 -34.21
N ASP A 66 -0.19 -13.26 -33.84
CA ASP A 66 -0.61 -11.90 -34.20
C ASP A 66 -0.56 -10.90 -33.02
N ILE A 67 0.25 -11.18 -32.01
CA ILE A 67 0.37 -10.33 -30.81
C ILE A 67 1.50 -9.31 -31.02
N GLY A 68 1.15 -8.02 -31.08
CA GLY A 68 2.11 -6.93 -31.17
C GLY A 68 2.89 -6.71 -29.87
N GLY A 69 4.09 -6.14 -29.95
CA GLY A 69 4.98 -5.94 -28.79
C GLY A 69 4.38 -5.08 -27.66
N GLY A 70 3.47 -4.17 -28.01
CA GLY A 70 2.74 -3.29 -27.10
C GLY A 70 1.34 -3.75 -26.71
N ASP A 71 0.87 -4.88 -27.24
CA ASP A 71 -0.48 -5.37 -26.95
C ASP A 71 -0.53 -5.95 -25.53
N ALA A 72 -1.67 -5.73 -24.85
CA ALA A 72 -1.88 -6.28 -23.53
C ALA A 72 -2.11 -7.78 -23.61
N LEU A 73 -1.27 -8.56 -22.91
CA LEU A 73 -1.32 -10.02 -22.96
C LEU A 73 -2.66 -10.58 -22.48
N MET A 74 -3.31 -9.92 -21.53
CA MET A 74 -4.63 -10.32 -21.03
C MET A 74 -5.73 -10.15 -22.08
N ASP A 75 -5.68 -9.05 -22.85
CA ASP A 75 -6.61 -8.82 -23.97
C ASP A 75 -6.39 -9.85 -25.09
N ALA A 76 -5.16 -10.37 -25.19
CA ALA A 76 -4.80 -11.43 -26.12
C ALA A 76 -5.21 -12.85 -25.66
N GLY A 77 -5.74 -12.99 -24.43
CA GLY A 77 -6.25 -14.26 -23.88
C GLY A 77 -5.40 -14.90 -22.78
N LEU A 78 -4.40 -14.20 -22.23
CA LEU A 78 -3.60 -14.73 -21.12
C LEU A 78 -4.43 -14.81 -19.82
N ASP A 79 -4.44 -15.98 -19.20
CA ASP A 79 -5.10 -16.29 -17.93
C ASP A 79 -4.08 -16.75 -16.86
N SER A 80 -4.55 -17.12 -15.66
CA SER A 80 -3.65 -17.52 -14.55
C SER A 80 -2.85 -18.80 -14.83
N MET A 81 -3.39 -19.75 -15.59
CA MET A 81 -2.67 -20.99 -15.91
C MET A 81 -1.57 -20.70 -16.95
N SER A 82 -1.94 -20.02 -18.03
CA SER A 82 -1.00 -19.62 -19.08
C SER A 82 0.04 -18.61 -18.58
N SER A 83 -0.25 -17.77 -17.56
CA SER A 83 0.76 -16.90 -16.95
C SER A 83 1.86 -17.69 -16.21
N THR A 84 1.50 -18.76 -15.50
CA THR A 84 2.48 -19.64 -14.83
C THR A 84 3.32 -20.43 -15.84
N GLN A 85 2.69 -20.96 -16.90
CA GLN A 85 3.41 -21.63 -17.99
C GLN A 85 4.37 -20.69 -18.71
N LEU A 86 3.95 -19.43 -18.94
CA LEU A 86 4.79 -18.38 -19.51
C LEU A 86 6.00 -18.10 -18.63
N GLN A 87 5.80 -17.95 -17.31
CA GLN A 87 6.88 -17.75 -16.34
C GLN A 87 7.89 -18.91 -16.36
N GLU A 88 7.41 -20.16 -16.28
CA GLU A 88 8.28 -21.36 -16.27
C GLU A 88 9.06 -21.51 -17.57
N SER A 89 8.40 -21.30 -18.71
CA SER A 89 9.02 -21.40 -20.04
C SER A 89 10.05 -20.30 -20.28
N LEU A 90 9.75 -19.07 -19.87
CA LEU A 90 10.70 -17.94 -19.93
C LEU A 90 11.87 -18.13 -18.95
N GLY A 91 11.60 -18.57 -17.73
CA GLY A 91 12.62 -18.83 -16.72
C GLY A 91 13.60 -19.91 -17.19
N SER A 92 13.08 -20.99 -17.77
CA SER A 92 13.89 -22.09 -18.30
C SER A 92 14.70 -21.69 -19.53
N SER A 93 14.11 -20.92 -20.45
CA SER A 93 14.80 -20.49 -21.68
C SER A 93 15.88 -19.44 -21.45
N LEU A 94 15.71 -18.56 -20.46
CA LEU A 94 16.67 -17.48 -20.15
C LEU A 94 17.57 -17.79 -18.96
N GLY A 95 17.37 -18.91 -18.25
CA GLY A 95 18.10 -19.26 -17.04
C GLY A 95 17.87 -18.29 -15.88
N LEU A 96 16.68 -17.69 -15.81
CA LEU A 96 16.31 -16.67 -14.82
C LEU A 96 15.28 -17.20 -13.84
N SER A 97 15.39 -16.83 -12.57
CA SER A 97 14.28 -16.94 -11.61
C SER A 97 13.38 -15.71 -11.77
N LEU A 98 12.23 -15.90 -12.43
CA LEU A 98 11.24 -14.85 -12.68
C LEU A 98 10.10 -14.95 -11.66
N PRO A 99 9.51 -13.82 -11.21
CA PRO A 99 8.40 -13.83 -10.27
C PRO A 99 7.11 -14.37 -10.91
N ALA A 100 6.23 -14.99 -10.11
CA ALA A 100 4.93 -15.48 -10.58
C ALA A 100 3.98 -14.37 -11.05
N THR A 101 4.22 -13.14 -10.60
CA THR A 101 3.46 -11.94 -10.96
C THR A 101 3.91 -11.29 -12.29
N LEU A 102 4.90 -11.88 -12.99
CA LEU A 102 5.57 -11.30 -14.16
C LEU A 102 4.60 -10.73 -15.21
N ALA A 103 3.61 -11.52 -15.63
CA ALA A 103 2.66 -11.12 -16.67
C ALA A 103 1.72 -9.98 -16.24
N PHE A 104 1.52 -9.80 -14.94
CA PHE A 104 0.70 -8.72 -14.38
C PHE A 104 1.53 -7.44 -14.18
N ASP A 105 2.78 -7.59 -13.75
CA ASP A 105 3.73 -6.50 -13.54
C ASP A 105 4.19 -5.87 -14.86
N TYR A 106 4.31 -6.71 -15.91
CA TYR A 106 4.77 -6.35 -17.24
C TYR A 106 3.76 -6.87 -18.29
N PRO A 107 2.64 -6.15 -18.52
CA PRO A 107 1.50 -6.67 -19.27
C PRO A 107 1.72 -6.75 -20.78
N THR A 108 2.92 -6.48 -21.29
CA THR A 108 3.26 -6.50 -22.73
C THR A 108 4.56 -7.25 -22.97
N VAL A 109 4.72 -7.80 -24.18
CA VAL A 109 5.95 -8.48 -24.62
C VAL A 109 7.17 -7.56 -24.46
N ASP A 110 7.05 -6.29 -24.88
CA ASP A 110 8.14 -5.32 -24.77
C ASP A 110 8.51 -5.00 -23.33
N ALA A 111 7.54 -5.03 -22.40
CA ALA A 111 7.78 -4.81 -20.99
C ALA A 111 8.51 -5.99 -20.35
N ILE A 112 8.08 -7.22 -20.65
CA ILE A 112 8.73 -8.46 -20.17
C ILE A 112 10.16 -8.55 -20.71
N ALA A 113 10.36 -8.25 -22.01
CA ALA A 113 11.67 -8.27 -22.63
C ALA A 113 12.67 -7.30 -21.98
N ARG A 114 12.22 -6.07 -21.69
CA ARG A 114 13.04 -5.07 -20.97
C ARG A 114 13.38 -5.52 -19.55
N TYR A 115 12.42 -6.12 -18.84
CA TYR A 115 12.65 -6.66 -17.51
C TYR A 115 13.67 -7.81 -17.52
N ALA A 116 13.44 -8.82 -18.37
CA ALA A 116 14.33 -9.97 -18.50
C ALA A 116 15.76 -9.55 -18.89
N HIS A 117 15.89 -8.59 -19.82
CA HIS A 117 17.18 -8.01 -20.18
C HIS A 117 17.88 -7.31 -18.99
N ALA A 118 17.13 -6.56 -18.16
CA ALA A 118 17.68 -5.93 -16.96
C ALA A 118 18.13 -6.98 -15.90
N CYS A 119 17.40 -8.08 -15.75
CA CYS A 119 17.80 -9.19 -14.88
C CYS A 119 19.09 -9.89 -15.37
N LEU A 120 19.23 -10.09 -16.68
CA LEU A 120 20.45 -10.63 -17.29
C LEU A 120 21.64 -9.69 -17.09
N ALA A 121 21.44 -8.37 -17.24
CA ALA A 121 22.49 -7.39 -16.97
C ALA A 121 22.91 -7.37 -15.49
N SER A 122 21.95 -7.47 -14.57
CA SER A 122 22.21 -7.46 -13.12
C SER A 122 22.91 -8.73 -12.63
N SER A 123 22.58 -9.89 -13.21
CA SER A 123 23.24 -11.16 -12.91
C SER A 123 24.65 -11.25 -13.50
N ALA A 124 24.89 -10.61 -14.65
CA ALA A 124 26.24 -10.42 -15.19
C ALA A 124 27.10 -9.51 -14.29
N GLY A 125 26.54 -8.38 -13.81
CA GLY A 125 27.24 -7.46 -12.91
C GLY A 125 27.60 -8.06 -11.53
N ARG A 126 26.72 -8.91 -10.97
CA ARG A 126 27.01 -9.63 -9.71
C ARG A 126 28.12 -10.68 -9.85
N ARG A 127 28.39 -11.18 -11.07
CA ARG A 127 29.50 -12.12 -11.34
C ARG A 127 30.83 -11.42 -11.58
N SER A 128 30.83 -10.16 -12.04
CA SER A 128 32.05 -9.37 -12.25
C SER A 128 32.53 -8.64 -10.98
N ASP A 129 31.64 -8.32 -10.04
CA ASP A 129 31.99 -7.59 -8.80
C ASP A 129 32.80 -8.42 -7.77
N GLY A 130 33.16 -9.66 -8.08
CA GLY A 130 34.14 -10.45 -7.33
C GLY A 130 35.61 -10.06 -7.61
N ALA A 131 35.86 -9.21 -8.62
CA ALA A 131 37.19 -8.73 -8.95
C ALA A 131 37.15 -7.24 -9.37
N SER A 132 37.67 -6.40 -8.48
CA SER A 132 37.99 -4.97 -8.67
C SER A 132 36.82 -3.98 -8.80
N VAL A 133 36.60 -3.17 -7.74
CA VAL A 133 36.17 -1.77 -7.91
C VAL A 133 36.89 -0.90 -6.87
N ALA A 134 38.02 -0.34 -7.28
CA ALA A 134 38.53 0.91 -6.75
C ALA A 134 38.40 1.97 -7.86
N ARG A 135 37.71 3.06 -7.52
CA ARG A 135 37.63 4.37 -8.22
C ARG A 135 37.01 4.40 -9.63
N GLY A 136 35.90 5.15 -9.70
CA GLY A 136 35.75 6.24 -10.68
C GLY A 136 34.57 6.12 -11.63
N ALA A 137 33.51 6.89 -11.35
CA ALA A 137 32.72 7.62 -12.37
C ALA A 137 31.73 8.55 -11.67
N GLY A 138 32.16 9.80 -11.44
CA GLY A 138 31.24 10.92 -11.29
C GLY A 138 30.77 11.36 -12.69
N GLY A 139 29.47 11.57 -12.86
CA GLY A 139 28.87 11.98 -14.12
C GLY A 139 27.42 12.41 -13.97
N SER A 140 27.23 13.69 -13.62
CA SER A 140 26.10 14.58 -13.93
C SER A 140 24.65 14.06 -13.78
N CYS A 141 24.03 14.40 -12.65
CA CYS A 141 22.61 14.78 -12.59
C CYS A 141 22.52 16.15 -11.90
N ALA A 142 22.88 17.19 -12.64
CA ALA A 142 22.76 18.57 -12.20
C ALA A 142 21.33 19.07 -12.39
N SER A 143 20.46 18.80 -11.41
CA SER A 143 19.29 19.64 -11.11
C SER A 143 18.74 19.51 -9.67
N ALA A 144 19.31 18.63 -8.82
CA ALA A 144 18.91 18.53 -7.39
C ALA A 144 19.83 19.28 -6.41
N ALA A 145 20.84 20.00 -6.90
CA ALA A 145 21.85 20.65 -6.06
C ALA A 145 21.52 22.12 -5.78
N ARG A 146 20.50 22.38 -4.95
CA ARG A 146 20.39 23.68 -4.26
C ARG A 146 19.71 23.61 -2.90
N TRP A 147 19.99 22.61 -2.06
CA TRP A 147 19.64 22.72 -0.64
C TRP A 147 20.68 22.04 0.24
N ARG A 148 21.83 22.70 0.40
CA ARG A 148 22.75 22.46 1.52
C ARG A 148 23.38 23.78 1.94
N ARG A 149 23.09 24.21 3.17
CA ARG A 149 24.03 24.85 4.11
C ARG A 149 23.39 24.92 5.49
N GLY A 150 24.02 24.24 6.48
CA GLY A 150 23.87 24.56 7.90
C GLY A 150 23.53 23.41 8.87
N GLY A 151 24.54 22.62 9.26
CA GLY A 151 24.80 22.22 10.67
C GLY A 151 23.92 21.22 11.43
N SER A 152 24.30 19.92 11.39
CA SER A 152 24.42 18.93 12.51
C SER A 152 24.22 17.48 12.01
N PRO A 153 24.81 16.43 12.64
CA PRO A 153 24.81 15.06 12.10
C PRO A 153 23.54 14.24 12.41
N HIS A 154 22.45 14.86 12.82
CA HIS A 154 21.16 14.19 13.02
C HIS A 154 20.16 14.69 11.97
N LEU A 155 19.87 13.85 10.97
CA LEU A 155 18.74 14.00 10.02
C LEU A 155 18.62 15.42 9.42
N GLY A 156 19.59 15.82 8.60
CA GLY A 156 19.70 17.17 8.01
C GLY A 156 18.79 17.46 6.80
N GLY A 157 17.48 17.26 6.94
CA GLY A 157 16.44 17.82 6.08
C GLY A 157 15.27 18.30 6.95
N PRO A 158 14.48 19.32 6.56
CA PRO A 158 13.39 19.79 7.40
C PRO A 158 12.40 18.64 7.64
N PRO A 159 12.08 18.29 8.89
CA PRO A 159 11.11 17.25 9.22
C PRO A 159 9.76 17.48 8.53
N CYS A 160 9.18 16.44 7.89
CA CYS A 160 8.06 16.62 6.95
C CYS A 160 6.72 16.94 7.63
N ALA A 161 6.49 16.45 8.84
CA ALA A 161 5.47 16.93 9.77
C ALA A 161 5.46 16.04 11.02
N ARG A 162 5.07 16.60 12.16
CA ARG A 162 4.73 15.81 13.37
C ARG A 162 3.27 15.36 13.29
N LEU A 163 2.99 14.08 13.54
CA LEU A 163 1.66 13.49 13.49
C LEU A 163 1.06 13.36 14.91
N CYS A 164 0.16 14.28 15.29
CA CYS A 164 -0.70 14.13 16.47
C CYS A 164 -2.08 13.65 16.02
N HIS A 165 -2.66 12.63 16.66
CA HIS A 165 -3.82 11.97 16.07
C HIS A 165 -4.95 11.57 17.03
N GLU A 166 -6.15 11.57 16.46
CA GLU A 166 -7.35 10.93 16.99
C GLU A 166 -7.86 9.92 15.94
N ILE A 167 -8.19 8.70 16.40
CA ILE A 167 -8.68 7.61 15.55
C ILE A 167 -10.02 7.14 16.07
N TRP A 168 -11.02 7.11 15.19
CA TRP A 168 -12.28 6.43 15.43
C TRP A 168 -12.42 5.32 14.40
N VAL A 169 -12.34 4.09 14.89
CA VAL A 169 -12.57 2.85 14.14
C VAL A 169 -13.76 2.16 14.78
N GLY A 170 -14.55 1.44 13.99
CA GLY A 170 -15.73 0.71 14.44
C GLY A 170 -15.45 -0.36 15.50
N ALA A 171 -15.30 0.01 16.76
CA ALA A 171 -15.09 -0.93 17.85
C ALA A 171 -16.43 -1.53 18.31
N GLY A 172 -16.56 -2.85 18.18
CA GLY A 172 -17.50 -3.62 19.00
C GLY A 172 -17.27 -3.28 20.47
N CYS A 173 -18.32 -2.78 21.13
CA CYS A 173 -18.34 -2.42 22.55
C CYS A 173 -17.33 -1.35 23.01
N GLY A 174 -17.25 -0.20 22.33
CA GLY A 174 -16.88 1.07 22.98
C GLY A 174 -16.37 2.13 22.00
N SER A 175 -16.90 3.36 22.06
CA SER A 175 -16.24 4.52 21.46
C SER A 175 -14.97 4.85 22.27
N GLY A 176 -13.89 4.11 22.01
CA GLY A 176 -12.62 4.24 22.73
C GLY A 176 -11.50 4.68 21.80
N ARG A 177 -10.56 5.45 22.36
CA ARG A 177 -9.27 5.77 21.73
C ARG A 177 -8.58 4.46 21.35
N ALA A 178 -8.44 4.17 20.06
CA ALA A 178 -7.89 2.90 19.61
C ALA A 178 -6.46 2.73 20.15
N GLY A 179 -6.21 1.66 20.91
CA GLY A 179 -4.86 1.12 21.07
C GLY A 179 -4.42 0.43 19.77
N ALA A 180 -3.20 -0.11 19.73
CA ALA A 180 -2.76 -0.91 18.59
C ALA A 180 -3.80 -2.02 18.31
N ALA A 181 -4.45 -1.96 17.16
CA ALA A 181 -5.60 -2.82 16.85
C ALA A 181 -5.12 -4.23 16.52
N THR A 182 -5.15 -5.11 17.52
CA THR A 182 -4.75 -6.52 17.39
C THR A 182 -5.94 -7.47 17.31
N ARG A 183 -7.15 -7.01 17.65
CA ARG A 183 -8.37 -7.83 17.68
C ARG A 183 -9.19 -7.68 16.40
N ASP A 184 -9.68 -8.80 15.86
CA ASP A 184 -10.71 -8.81 14.81
C ASP A 184 -12.02 -8.20 15.37
N ILE A 185 -12.41 -7.06 14.81
CA ILE A 185 -13.65 -6.32 15.15
C ILE A 185 -14.73 -6.46 14.07
N CYS A 186 -14.48 -7.26 13.03
CA CYS A 186 -15.46 -7.47 11.97
C CYS A 186 -16.65 -8.26 12.53
N ALA A 187 -17.85 -7.73 12.32
CA ALA A 187 -19.10 -8.27 12.86
C ALA A 187 -20.19 -8.26 11.78
N ALA A 188 -21.33 -8.88 12.09
CA ALA A 188 -22.49 -8.84 11.20
C ALA A 188 -22.95 -7.38 10.96
N VAL A 189 -23.50 -7.12 9.77
CA VAL A 189 -24.10 -5.82 9.44
C VAL A 189 -25.17 -5.47 10.48
N PRO A 190 -25.08 -4.31 11.15
CA PRO A 190 -26.10 -3.89 12.09
C PRO A 190 -27.45 -3.68 11.38
N PRO A 191 -28.59 -4.10 11.97
CA PRO A 191 -29.91 -3.90 11.37
C PRO A 191 -30.26 -2.43 11.09
N CYS A 192 -29.64 -1.49 11.80
CA CYS A 192 -29.81 -0.05 11.56
C CYS A 192 -29.12 0.46 10.28
N ARG A 193 -28.34 -0.37 9.59
CA ARG A 193 -27.69 -0.03 8.31
C ARG A 193 -28.55 -0.48 7.13
N TRP A 194 -28.69 -1.78 6.97
CA TRP A 194 -29.59 -2.37 6.00
C TRP A 194 -29.92 -3.81 6.40
N ASP A 195 -31.04 -4.31 5.87
CA ASP A 195 -31.42 -5.70 6.03
C ASP A 195 -30.67 -6.57 5.00
N CYS A 196 -29.85 -7.51 5.49
CA CYS A 196 -29.12 -8.45 4.66
C CYS A 196 -30.02 -9.56 4.06
N GLU A 197 -31.21 -9.80 4.62
CA GLU A 197 -32.17 -10.82 4.18
C GLU A 197 -33.25 -10.28 3.24
N ALA A 198 -33.52 -8.97 3.27
CA ALA A 198 -34.65 -8.36 2.53
C ALA A 198 -34.55 -8.41 1.00
N ALA A 199 -33.42 -8.88 0.43
CA ALA A 199 -33.15 -8.72 -0.99
C ALA A 199 -33.02 -10.04 -1.76
N VAL A 200 -33.52 -10.02 -3.00
CA VAL A 200 -33.49 -11.15 -3.97
C VAL A 200 -32.06 -11.68 -4.21
N SER A 201 -31.04 -10.83 -4.04
CA SER A 201 -29.63 -11.24 -4.04
C SER A 201 -28.98 -10.82 -2.72
N PRO A 202 -28.44 -11.78 -1.93
CA PRO A 202 -27.91 -11.51 -0.61
C PRO A 202 -26.63 -10.66 -0.70
N THR A 203 -26.58 -9.60 0.11
CA THR A 203 -25.38 -8.77 0.28
C THR A 203 -24.37 -9.44 1.20
N ARG A 204 -23.11 -9.02 1.12
CA ARG A 204 -22.11 -9.38 2.14
C ARG A 204 -22.59 -8.99 3.53
N ARG A 205 -22.42 -9.92 4.48
CA ARG A 205 -23.04 -9.89 5.81
C ARG A 205 -22.15 -9.33 6.90
N PHE A 206 -20.88 -9.08 6.61
CA PHE A 206 -19.87 -8.76 7.62
C PHE A 206 -19.12 -7.47 7.27
N GLY A 207 -18.78 -6.70 8.29
CA GLY A 207 -18.04 -5.44 8.21
C GLY A 207 -17.56 -4.95 9.56
N ALA A 208 -16.65 -3.99 9.56
CA ALA A 208 -16.29 -3.22 10.75
C ALA A 208 -17.03 -1.88 10.73
N PHE A 209 -18.05 -1.74 11.58
CA PHE A 209 -18.95 -0.58 11.56
C PHE A 209 -18.73 0.35 12.74
N MET A 210 -18.70 1.64 12.46
CA MET A 210 -18.86 2.68 13.46
C MET A 210 -20.31 2.67 13.96
N ARG A 211 -20.46 2.82 15.28
CA ARG A 211 -21.76 2.98 15.93
C ARG A 211 -22.08 4.47 16.04
N ASP A 212 -23.37 4.77 16.15
CA ASP A 212 -23.84 6.11 16.50
C ASP A 212 -23.31 7.21 15.55
N VAL A 213 -23.14 6.88 14.25
CA VAL A 213 -22.58 7.81 13.24
C VAL A 213 -23.46 9.02 12.97
N SER A 214 -24.68 9.02 13.49
CA SER A 214 -25.61 10.15 13.43
C SER A 214 -25.50 11.06 14.66
N ASP A 215 -24.87 10.59 15.75
CA ASP A 215 -24.86 11.25 17.04
C ASP A 215 -23.73 12.27 17.08
N VAL A 216 -24.11 13.55 16.99
CA VAL A 216 -23.19 14.66 17.09
C VAL A 216 -23.85 15.78 17.89
N ASP A 217 -23.07 16.47 18.71
CA ASP A 217 -23.54 17.66 19.43
C ASP A 217 -23.66 18.84 18.45
N LEU A 218 -24.85 18.99 17.85
CA LEU A 218 -25.11 20.06 16.88
C LEU A 218 -24.91 21.46 17.47
N ALA A 219 -25.23 21.64 18.76
CA ALA A 219 -25.10 22.93 19.43
C ALA A 219 -23.62 23.32 19.58
N ALA A 220 -22.74 22.36 19.91
CA ALA A 220 -21.29 22.58 19.96
C ALA A 220 -20.73 23.04 18.60
N PHE A 221 -21.35 22.63 17.49
CA PHE A 221 -20.95 22.99 16.13
C PHE A 221 -21.73 24.18 15.53
N ARG A 222 -22.56 24.86 16.33
CA ARG A 222 -23.41 25.99 15.91
C ARG A 222 -24.34 25.61 14.75
N LEU A 223 -24.85 24.38 14.75
CA LEU A 223 -25.78 23.87 13.75
C LEU A 223 -27.21 23.85 14.30
N SER A 224 -28.16 24.29 13.48
CA SER A 224 -29.57 24.11 13.78
C SER A 224 -29.95 22.62 13.66
N ALA A 225 -31.02 22.18 14.32
CA ALA A 225 -31.49 20.80 14.18
C ALA A 225 -31.82 20.43 12.71
N PRO A 226 -32.55 21.27 11.93
CA PRO A 226 -32.80 20.98 10.51
C PRO A 226 -31.52 20.86 9.67
N ASP A 227 -30.56 21.78 9.83
CA ASP A 227 -29.29 21.72 9.09
C ASP A 227 -28.45 20.51 9.52
N GLY A 228 -28.46 20.19 10.81
CA GLY A 228 -27.73 19.07 11.39
C GLY A 228 -28.25 17.72 10.94
N THR A 229 -29.58 17.53 10.90
CA THR A 229 -30.20 16.33 10.36
C THR A 229 -29.92 16.19 8.87
N GLN A 230 -29.96 17.28 8.11
CA GLN A 230 -29.69 17.24 6.68
C GLN A 230 -28.20 17.02 6.37
N MET A 231 -27.28 17.44 7.23
CA MET A 231 -25.84 17.34 6.98
C MET A 231 -25.37 15.89 6.88
N ASP A 232 -24.49 15.59 5.92
CA ASP A 232 -23.86 14.27 5.81
C ASP A 232 -23.18 13.84 7.14
N PRO A 233 -23.45 12.63 7.67
CA PRO A 233 -22.79 12.14 8.87
C PRO A 233 -21.26 12.12 8.75
N GLN A 234 -20.69 11.99 7.55
CA GLN A 234 -19.25 12.13 7.31
C GLN A 234 -18.76 13.53 7.70
N HIS A 235 -19.47 14.60 7.33
CA HIS A 235 -19.13 15.98 7.71
C HIS A 235 -19.23 16.19 9.22
N ARG A 236 -20.27 15.61 9.85
CA ARG A 236 -20.49 15.67 11.30
C ARG A 236 -19.35 15.01 12.08
N LEU A 237 -18.94 13.81 11.66
CA LEU A 237 -17.81 13.09 12.26
C LEU A 237 -16.50 13.88 12.13
N LEU A 238 -16.24 14.45 10.95
CA LEU A 238 -15.06 15.28 10.70
C LEU A 238 -14.97 16.49 11.64
N LEU A 239 -16.10 17.17 11.91
CA LEU A 239 -16.17 18.25 12.89
C LEU A 239 -15.82 17.76 14.31
N GLY A 240 -16.35 16.60 14.70
CA GLY A 240 -16.05 15.98 15.98
C GLY A 240 -14.58 15.60 16.17
N VAL A 241 -13.95 14.93 15.18
CA VAL A 241 -12.54 14.51 15.30
C VAL A 241 -11.58 15.69 15.19
N SER A 242 -11.85 16.68 14.32
CA SER A 242 -10.99 17.87 14.17
C SER A 242 -10.94 18.71 15.44
N SER A 243 -12.08 18.87 16.12
CA SER A 243 -12.19 19.65 17.37
C SER A 243 -11.49 18.99 18.57
N ARG A 244 -11.15 17.70 18.48
CA ARG A 244 -10.33 17.02 19.48
C ARG A 244 -8.84 17.10 19.17
N CYS A 245 -8.47 17.15 17.88
CA CYS A 245 -7.09 17.34 17.45
C CYS A 245 -6.62 18.79 17.60
N LEU A 246 -7.52 19.76 17.45
CA LEU A 246 -7.26 21.17 17.73
C LEU A 246 -7.72 21.51 19.15
N PRO A 247 -6.85 22.01 20.04
CA PRO A 247 -7.31 22.57 21.30
C PRO A 247 -8.15 23.85 21.01
N LEU A 248 -9.42 23.86 21.43
CA LEU A 248 -10.29 25.04 21.34
C LEU A 248 -9.99 26.06 22.46
N PRO A 249 -10.10 27.38 22.23
CA PRO A 249 -9.92 28.10 20.97
C PRO A 249 -8.47 28.59 20.86
N MET A 250 -7.84 28.42 19.69
CA MET A 250 -6.62 29.15 19.35
C MET A 250 -6.94 30.62 19.13
N SER A 251 -7.25 31.33 20.21
CA SER A 251 -7.24 32.79 20.27
C SER A 251 -5.79 33.29 20.18
N SER A 252 -5.59 34.35 19.39
CA SER A 252 -4.41 35.18 19.20
C SER A 252 -3.36 34.76 18.15
N GLU A 253 -3.49 35.42 17.00
CA GLU A 253 -2.46 35.97 16.10
C GLU A 253 -1.42 35.07 15.39
N GLY A 254 -1.42 35.21 14.06
CA GLY A 254 -0.24 35.10 13.19
C GLY A 254 0.04 33.73 12.56
N THR A 255 0.16 32.67 13.38
CA THR A 255 0.66 31.36 12.91
C THR A 255 -0.42 30.29 12.81
N SER A 256 -1.45 30.34 13.65
CA SER A 256 -2.57 29.40 13.70
C SER A 256 -3.56 29.54 12.53
N ALA A 257 -3.79 30.77 12.05
CA ALA A 257 -4.72 31.04 10.94
C ALA A 257 -4.29 30.36 9.63
N ARG A 258 -2.98 30.13 9.42
CA ARG A 258 -2.46 29.45 8.22
C ARG A 258 -2.41 27.93 8.36
N CYS A 259 -3.36 27.33 9.08
CA CYS A 259 -3.53 25.88 9.08
C CYS A 259 -4.26 25.43 7.81
N GLY A 260 -3.67 24.52 7.05
CA GLY A 260 -4.32 23.87 5.92
C GLY A 260 -5.32 22.79 6.38
N VAL A 261 -6.25 22.42 5.51
CA VAL A 261 -7.23 21.35 5.72
C VAL A 261 -7.27 20.46 4.49
N VAL A 262 -6.92 19.19 4.64
CA VAL A 262 -6.97 18.21 3.55
C VAL A 262 -7.83 17.04 3.99
N VAL A 263 -8.93 16.79 3.29
CA VAL A 263 -9.91 15.77 3.65
C VAL A 263 -9.97 14.71 2.56
N GLY A 264 -9.56 13.48 2.91
CA GLY A 264 -9.91 12.30 2.13
C GLY A 264 -11.37 11.95 2.38
N ILE A 265 -12.25 12.16 1.39
CA ILE A 265 -13.68 11.89 1.53
C ILE A 265 -14.23 11.35 0.20
N GLY A 266 -15.07 10.33 0.30
CA GLY A 266 -15.73 9.70 -0.84
C GLY A 266 -17.07 9.12 -0.41
N GLY A 267 -17.72 8.38 -1.31
CA GLY A 267 -19.00 7.73 -1.01
C GLY A 267 -20.15 8.71 -0.81
N PHE A 268 -20.88 9.01 -1.89
CA PHE A 268 -22.05 9.89 -1.84
C PHE A 268 -23.33 9.09 -1.56
N GLU A 269 -23.50 8.62 -0.31
CA GLU A 269 -24.62 7.75 0.06
C GLU A 269 -25.75 8.48 0.79
N TYR A 270 -25.43 9.46 1.64
CA TYR A 270 -26.44 10.07 2.53
C TYR A 270 -27.46 10.94 1.78
N GLY A 271 -27.04 11.69 0.76
CA GLY A 271 -27.95 12.53 -0.04
C GLY A 271 -29.11 11.74 -0.69
N PRO A 272 -28.82 10.64 -1.40
CA PRO A 272 -29.84 9.74 -1.92
C PRO A 272 -30.73 9.12 -0.83
N ILE A 273 -30.15 8.69 0.29
CA ILE A 273 -30.91 8.13 1.44
C ILE A 273 -31.88 9.18 1.99
N TYR A 274 -31.39 10.37 2.29
CA TYR A 274 -32.18 11.49 2.81
C TYR A 274 -33.34 11.85 1.88
N SER A 275 -33.08 11.88 0.58
CA SER A 275 -34.11 12.17 -0.43
C SER A 275 -35.16 11.06 -0.53
N ARG A 276 -34.76 9.79 -0.50
CA ARG A 276 -35.65 8.61 -0.52
C ARG A 276 -36.63 8.62 0.67
N HIS A 277 -36.19 9.11 1.82
CA HIS A 277 -36.99 9.19 3.04
C HIS A 277 -37.72 10.54 3.22
N GLY A 278 -37.90 11.31 2.13
CA GLY A 278 -38.73 12.52 2.15
C GLY A 278 -38.12 13.70 2.90
N GLY A 279 -36.79 13.74 3.03
CA GLY A 279 -36.10 14.80 3.76
C GLY A 279 -36.37 16.20 3.19
N ALA A 280 -36.68 17.14 4.07
CA ALA A 280 -37.02 18.51 3.70
C ALA A 280 -35.83 19.25 3.07
N ARG A 281 -36.10 20.10 2.08
CA ARG A 281 -35.12 21.04 1.53
C ARG A 281 -35.09 22.29 2.40
N THR A 282 -33.89 22.75 2.69
CA THR A 282 -33.60 23.95 3.46
C THR A 282 -32.70 24.86 2.64
N SER A 283 -32.41 26.06 3.15
CA SER A 283 -31.38 26.93 2.57
C SER A 283 -29.99 26.28 2.55
N SER A 284 -29.71 25.33 3.45
CA SER A 284 -28.43 24.62 3.54
C SER A 284 -28.34 23.37 2.66
N SER A 285 -29.38 23.03 1.89
CA SER A 285 -29.40 21.78 1.12
C SER A 285 -28.23 21.63 0.14
N VAL A 286 -27.75 22.73 -0.45
CA VAL A 286 -26.60 22.71 -1.37
C VAL A 286 -25.31 22.33 -0.64
N THR A 287 -25.17 22.71 0.63
CA THR A 287 -23.94 22.52 1.41
C THR A 287 -23.97 21.27 2.30
N SER A 288 -25.10 20.56 2.33
CA SER A 288 -25.34 19.47 3.28
C SER A 288 -24.54 18.21 2.97
N PHE A 289 -24.46 17.81 1.69
CA PHE A 289 -23.90 16.52 1.27
C PHE A 289 -22.70 16.61 0.33
N ASN A 290 -22.45 17.77 -0.28
CA ASN A 290 -21.39 17.91 -1.27
C ASN A 290 -20.02 17.65 -0.65
N LEU A 291 -19.28 16.69 -1.20
CA LEU A 291 -17.99 16.25 -0.67
C LEU A 291 -16.97 17.41 -0.60
N SER A 292 -16.99 18.31 -1.59
CA SER A 292 -16.13 19.51 -1.63
C SER A 292 -16.40 20.49 -0.49
N VAL A 293 -17.58 20.45 0.11
CA VAL A 293 -17.96 21.33 1.23
C VAL A 293 -17.35 20.83 2.55
N ALA A 294 -16.93 19.57 2.64
CA ALA A 294 -16.36 18.99 3.86
C ALA A 294 -15.17 19.80 4.38
N CYS A 295 -14.16 20.03 3.53
CA CYS A 295 -12.96 20.78 3.90
C CYS A 295 -13.27 22.26 4.20
N GLY A 296 -14.13 22.89 3.39
CA GLY A 296 -14.55 24.28 3.60
C GLY A 296 -15.34 24.49 4.89
N ARG A 297 -16.16 23.51 5.29
CA ARG A 297 -16.92 23.54 6.54
C ARG A 297 -16.00 23.48 7.76
N LEU A 298 -14.96 22.65 7.71
CA LEU A 298 -13.93 22.58 8.76
C LEU A 298 -13.16 23.91 8.85
N SER A 299 -12.71 24.44 7.71
CA SER A 299 -12.03 25.74 7.65
C SER A 299 -12.92 26.87 8.22
N PHE A 300 -14.19 26.91 7.82
CA PHE A 300 -15.16 27.90 8.30
C PHE A 300 -15.41 27.79 9.80
N PHE A 301 -15.65 26.58 10.31
CA PHE A 301 -15.96 26.37 11.73
C PHE A 301 -14.79 26.73 12.65
N HIS A 302 -13.57 26.33 12.27
CA HIS A 302 -12.35 26.56 13.06
C HIS A 302 -11.66 27.91 12.78
N GLY A 303 -12.14 28.68 11.80
CA GLY A 303 -11.54 29.96 11.39
C GLY A 303 -10.17 29.81 10.70
N LEU A 304 -9.95 28.70 9.99
CA LEU A 304 -8.69 28.40 9.31
C LEU A 304 -8.65 29.00 7.91
N GLN A 305 -7.52 29.58 7.54
CA GLN A 305 -7.28 30.32 6.29
C GLN A 305 -6.16 29.71 5.44
N GLY A 306 -5.65 28.53 5.79
CA GLY A 306 -4.71 27.78 4.94
C GLY A 306 -5.41 27.10 3.76
N PRO A 307 -4.64 26.41 2.88
CA PRO A 307 -5.17 25.66 1.76
C PRO A 307 -6.22 24.63 2.20
N SER A 308 -7.31 24.49 1.45
CA SER A 308 -8.43 23.61 1.82
C SER A 308 -8.84 22.72 0.64
N TYR A 309 -8.71 21.40 0.80
CA TYR A 309 -8.96 20.43 -0.26
C TYR A 309 -9.80 19.27 0.23
N SER A 310 -10.76 18.84 -0.60
CA SER A 310 -11.39 17.52 -0.50
C SER A 310 -10.85 16.67 -1.64
N ILE A 311 -10.35 15.47 -1.34
CA ILE A 311 -9.70 14.58 -2.30
C ILE A 311 -10.34 13.19 -2.27
N ASP A 312 -10.41 12.57 -3.43
CA ASP A 312 -10.80 11.17 -3.60
C ASP A 312 -9.80 10.49 -4.55
N THR A 313 -8.89 9.72 -3.97
CA THR A 313 -8.00 8.79 -4.66
C THR A 313 -8.34 7.35 -4.27
N ALA A 314 -9.63 7.09 -4.03
CA ALA A 314 -10.16 5.84 -3.50
C ALA A 314 -9.43 5.44 -2.20
N CYS A 315 -8.98 4.19 -2.12
CA CYS A 315 -8.42 3.59 -0.91
C CYS A 315 -7.13 4.24 -0.38
N SER A 316 -6.50 5.13 -1.15
CA SER A 316 -5.29 5.86 -0.78
C SER A 316 -5.55 7.27 -0.24
N SER A 317 -6.80 7.75 -0.26
CA SER A 317 -7.16 9.15 0.05
C SER A 317 -6.62 9.64 1.40
N GLY A 318 -6.69 8.81 2.45
CA GLY A 318 -6.14 9.16 3.76
C GLY A 318 -4.61 9.31 3.81
N LEU A 319 -3.86 8.58 2.99
CA LEU A 319 -2.40 8.81 2.86
C LEU A 319 -2.09 9.99 1.95
N ALA A 320 -2.88 10.16 0.88
CA ALA A 320 -2.77 11.32 0.00
C ALA A 320 -3.03 12.63 0.77
N SER A 321 -3.96 12.65 1.73
CA SER A 321 -4.23 13.84 2.55
C SER A 321 -3.06 14.20 3.45
N ILE A 322 -2.39 13.18 4.04
CA ILE A 322 -1.15 13.36 4.80
C ILE A 322 -0.03 13.88 3.88
N HIS A 323 0.14 13.27 2.70
CA HIS A 323 1.17 13.67 1.73
C HIS A 323 1.02 15.15 1.30
N ILE A 324 -0.19 15.56 0.91
CA ILE A 324 -0.50 16.94 0.52
C ILE A 324 -0.29 17.90 1.70
N GLY A 325 -0.74 17.52 2.90
CA GLY A 325 -0.54 18.33 4.11
C GLY A 325 0.94 18.55 4.46
N CYS A 326 1.77 17.50 4.39
CA CYS A 326 3.22 17.60 4.53
C CYS A 326 3.82 18.50 3.43
N GLY A 327 3.37 18.34 2.19
CA GLY A 327 3.81 19.16 1.05
C GLY A 327 3.54 20.65 1.26
N GLY A 328 2.34 21.02 1.72
CA GLY A 328 1.98 22.41 2.02
C GLY A 328 2.83 23.04 3.12
N ILE A 329 3.21 22.26 4.15
CA ILE A 329 4.11 22.72 5.22
C ILE A 329 5.53 22.92 4.66
N VAL A 330 6.05 21.96 3.90
CA VAL A 330 7.39 22.02 3.29
C VAL A 330 7.50 23.18 2.29
N ALA A 331 6.43 23.45 1.53
CA ALA A 331 6.33 24.57 0.60
C ALA A 331 6.06 25.92 1.28
N ALA A 332 5.89 25.94 2.62
CA ALA A 332 5.51 27.11 3.41
C ALA A 332 4.17 27.77 3.00
N GLU A 333 3.28 27.02 2.35
CA GLU A 333 1.90 27.42 2.06
C GLU A 333 1.05 27.45 3.33
N CYS A 334 1.37 26.57 4.29
CA CYS A 334 0.77 26.53 5.61
C CYS A 334 1.84 26.29 6.70
N SER A 335 1.55 26.70 7.94
CA SER A 335 2.41 26.45 9.11
C SER A 335 2.12 25.09 9.76
N SER A 336 0.92 24.59 9.52
CA SER A 336 0.36 23.34 10.03
C SER A 336 -0.73 22.88 9.06
N ALA A 337 -1.13 21.61 9.14
CA ALA A 337 -2.22 21.10 8.34
C ALA A 337 -3.03 20.05 9.12
N LEU A 338 -4.35 20.06 8.97
CA LEU A 338 -5.19 18.94 9.34
C LEU A 338 -5.29 17.99 8.14
N ALA A 339 -4.75 16.79 8.28
CA ALA A 339 -5.00 15.69 7.35
C ALA A 339 -6.10 14.81 7.93
N LEU A 340 -7.27 14.83 7.31
CA LEU A 340 -8.43 14.05 7.74
C LEU A 340 -8.78 13.01 6.68
N SER A 341 -9.47 11.96 7.11
CA SER A 341 -10.20 11.11 6.18
C SER A 341 -11.39 10.42 6.85
N VAL A 342 -12.42 10.15 6.06
CA VAL A 342 -13.65 9.50 6.55
C VAL A 342 -14.19 8.53 5.52
N ASN A 343 -14.68 7.39 6.00
CA ASN A 343 -15.41 6.40 5.20
C ASN A 343 -16.57 5.84 6.02
N LEU A 344 -17.78 5.92 5.47
CA LEU A 344 -18.99 5.31 6.01
C LEU A 344 -19.68 4.45 4.95
N ASN A 345 -20.32 3.37 5.39
CA ASN A 345 -21.18 2.50 4.60
C ASN A 345 -22.59 2.59 5.20
N LEU A 346 -23.45 3.38 4.57
CA LEU A 346 -24.79 3.75 5.02
C LEU A 346 -25.90 2.91 4.37
N ASP A 347 -25.72 2.47 3.12
CA ASP A 347 -26.72 1.66 2.39
C ASP A 347 -26.05 0.53 1.56
N SER A 348 -26.83 -0.47 1.21
CA SER A 348 -26.40 -1.68 0.51
C SER A 348 -25.97 -1.52 -0.97
N PRO A 349 -26.41 -0.53 -1.77
CA PRO A 349 -26.04 -0.44 -3.19
C PRO A 349 -24.53 -0.37 -3.45
N GLY A 350 -23.79 0.41 -2.65
CA GLY A 350 -22.34 0.52 -2.77
C GLY A 350 -21.64 -0.81 -2.46
N VAL A 351 -22.14 -1.55 -1.46
CA VAL A 351 -21.63 -2.88 -1.08
C VAL A 351 -21.90 -3.89 -2.21
N ARG A 352 -23.09 -3.85 -2.82
CA ARG A 352 -23.45 -4.69 -3.97
C ARG A 352 -22.55 -4.46 -5.17
N ALA A 353 -22.22 -3.21 -5.48
CA ALA A 353 -21.32 -2.88 -6.58
C ALA A 353 -19.93 -3.51 -6.38
N ARG A 354 -19.37 -3.40 -5.17
CA ARG A 354 -18.08 -4.03 -4.79
C ARG A 354 -18.15 -5.57 -4.79
N GLN A 355 -19.28 -6.14 -4.38
CA GLN A 355 -19.53 -7.58 -4.47
C GLN A 355 -19.58 -8.06 -5.93
N ALA A 356 -20.26 -7.33 -6.81
CA ALA A 356 -20.31 -7.63 -8.25
C ALA A 356 -18.93 -7.52 -8.90
N ALA A 357 -18.09 -6.61 -8.42
CA ALA A 357 -16.69 -6.48 -8.84
C ALA A 357 -15.76 -7.54 -8.20
N SER A 358 -16.29 -8.53 -7.48
CA SER A 358 -15.53 -9.60 -6.80
C SER A 358 -14.45 -9.10 -5.83
N MET A 359 -14.63 -7.91 -5.26
CA MET A 359 -13.66 -7.30 -4.33
C MET A 359 -13.80 -7.80 -2.89
N LEU A 360 -14.98 -8.30 -2.52
CA LEU A 360 -15.34 -8.59 -1.13
C LEU A 360 -15.20 -10.07 -0.77
N ALA A 361 -14.48 -10.34 0.31
CA ALA A 361 -14.35 -11.67 0.92
C ALA A 361 -15.72 -12.26 1.28
N SER A 362 -15.95 -13.52 0.93
CA SER A 362 -17.21 -14.21 1.22
C SER A 362 -17.41 -14.51 2.71
N ASP A 363 -16.32 -14.71 3.45
CA ASP A 363 -16.28 -15.01 4.88
C ASP A 363 -16.06 -13.76 5.75
N GLY A 364 -16.04 -12.57 5.13
CA GLY A 364 -16.04 -11.31 5.84
C GLY A 364 -14.73 -10.99 6.56
N ARG A 365 -13.59 -11.46 6.04
CA ARG A 365 -12.27 -11.22 6.66
C ARG A 365 -11.21 -10.88 5.63
N CYS A 366 -10.39 -9.86 5.94
CA CYS A 366 -9.15 -9.60 5.23
C CYS A 366 -8.10 -10.62 5.69
N LYS A 367 -7.93 -11.72 4.95
CA LYS A 367 -6.94 -12.77 5.24
C LYS A 367 -5.60 -12.44 4.59
N THR A 368 -5.01 -11.33 5.02
CA THR A 368 -3.79 -10.79 4.41
C THR A 368 -2.64 -11.80 4.49
N LEU A 369 -1.94 -12.01 3.36
CA LEU A 369 -0.86 -12.98 3.14
C LEU A 369 -1.26 -14.47 3.26
N ASP A 370 -2.53 -14.79 3.50
CA ASP A 370 -2.96 -16.17 3.68
C ASP A 370 -3.28 -16.83 2.34
N SER A 371 -2.97 -18.12 2.16
CA SER A 371 -3.29 -18.90 0.96
C SER A 371 -4.79 -18.90 0.61
N ARG A 372 -5.67 -18.61 1.58
CA ARG A 372 -7.14 -18.52 1.41
C ARG A 372 -7.64 -17.08 1.22
N ALA A 373 -6.75 -16.13 0.98
CA ALA A 373 -7.07 -14.75 0.60
C ALA A 373 -8.06 -14.72 -0.58
N ASN A 374 -9.19 -14.03 -0.41
CA ASN A 374 -10.28 -14.03 -1.40
C ASN A 374 -11.02 -12.68 -1.49
N GLY A 375 -10.36 -11.59 -1.08
CA GLY A 375 -10.93 -10.24 -1.04
C GLY A 375 -10.83 -9.61 0.34
N TYR A 376 -11.35 -8.40 0.45
CA TYR A 376 -11.39 -7.66 1.72
C TYR A 376 -12.80 -7.67 2.35
N VAL A 377 -12.87 -7.35 3.63
CA VAL A 377 -14.12 -6.97 4.31
C VAL A 377 -14.13 -5.46 4.52
N PHE A 378 -15.27 -4.80 4.31
CA PHE A 378 -15.34 -3.34 4.44
C PHE A 378 -15.23 -2.89 5.91
N GLY A 379 -14.70 -1.68 6.09
CA GLY A 379 -14.60 -1.02 7.38
C GLY A 379 -15.04 0.45 7.29
N GLU A 380 -15.42 0.99 8.43
CA GLU A 380 -15.73 2.40 8.62
C GLU A 380 -14.72 3.04 9.57
N SER A 381 -14.30 4.25 9.25
CA SER A 381 -13.39 5.01 10.10
C SER A 381 -13.47 6.51 9.82
N CYS A 382 -13.21 7.31 10.84
CA CYS A 382 -12.92 8.73 10.72
C CYS A 382 -11.61 9.01 11.45
N THR A 383 -10.67 9.65 10.75
CA THR A 383 -9.33 9.92 11.25
C THR A 383 -9.00 11.39 11.10
N CYS A 384 -8.24 11.91 12.06
CA CYS A 384 -7.67 13.25 11.99
C CYS A 384 -6.24 13.23 12.51
N ALA A 385 -5.33 13.76 11.70
CA ALA A 385 -3.96 14.02 12.06
C ALA A 385 -3.66 15.52 11.95
N LEU A 386 -3.19 16.12 13.04
CA LEU A 386 -2.57 17.43 13.03
C LEU A 386 -1.10 17.28 12.65
N LEU A 387 -0.73 17.91 11.55
CA LEU A 387 0.61 18.01 10.98
C LEU A 387 1.22 19.34 11.37
N LEU A 388 2.40 19.31 12.00
CA LEU A 388 3.14 20.51 12.42
C LEU A 388 4.51 20.53 11.75
N SER A 389 5.01 21.72 11.40
CA SER A 389 6.42 21.90 11.04
C SER A 389 7.31 21.32 12.13
N GLY A 390 8.32 20.53 11.76
CA GLY A 390 8.93 19.65 12.75
C GLY A 390 9.87 20.32 13.75
N GLY A 391 10.27 19.52 14.74
CA GLY A 391 10.97 19.91 15.96
C GLY A 391 10.82 18.83 17.04
N ASP A 392 11.38 19.07 18.22
CA ASP A 392 11.26 18.16 19.37
C ASP A 392 9.87 18.24 20.03
N GLY A 393 9.37 17.11 20.53
CA GLY A 393 8.08 17.01 21.21
C GLY A 393 7.43 15.61 21.14
N PRO A 394 6.18 15.45 21.57
CA PRO A 394 5.46 14.17 21.47
C PRO A 394 4.93 13.92 20.04
N GLY A 395 5.06 12.69 19.50
CA GLY A 395 4.46 12.30 18.21
C GLY A 395 5.41 11.51 17.29
N ALA A 396 4.87 10.96 16.19
CA ALA A 396 5.68 10.33 15.14
C ALA A 396 6.08 11.37 14.09
N LEU A 397 7.31 11.24 13.58
CA LEU A 397 7.81 12.05 12.48
C LEU A 397 7.47 11.37 11.15
N VAL A 398 6.78 12.09 10.26
CA VAL A 398 6.76 11.70 8.85
C VAL A 398 8.11 12.06 8.28
N ALA A 399 8.97 11.05 8.03
CA ALA A 399 10.33 11.27 7.56
C ALA A 399 10.40 11.50 6.04
N GLY A 400 9.46 10.94 5.27
CA GLY A 400 9.33 11.13 3.84
C GLY A 400 8.02 10.52 3.34
N SER A 401 7.53 10.96 2.19
CA SER A 401 6.34 10.41 1.55
C SER A 401 6.44 10.54 0.03
N SER A 402 5.73 9.69 -0.71
CA SER A 402 5.67 9.71 -2.17
C SER A 402 4.33 9.17 -2.64
N VAL A 403 3.88 9.64 -3.81
CA VAL A 403 2.67 9.19 -4.50
C VAL A 403 3.01 9.04 -5.99
N ASN A 404 2.51 7.98 -6.62
CA ASN A 404 2.58 7.79 -8.06
C ASN A 404 1.29 7.14 -8.60
N GLN A 405 1.31 6.78 -9.88
CA GLN A 405 0.24 6.05 -10.55
C GLN A 405 0.80 4.78 -11.20
N ASP A 406 -0.04 3.75 -11.24
CA ASP A 406 0.29 2.47 -11.88
C ASP A 406 0.41 2.63 -13.40
N GLY A 407 -0.35 3.56 -13.97
CA GLY A 407 -0.34 3.82 -15.40
C GLY A 407 -1.02 2.68 -16.18
N ARG A 408 -0.42 2.25 -17.29
CA ARG A 408 -0.95 1.14 -18.08
C ARG A 408 -0.60 -0.19 -17.41
N SER A 409 -1.61 -0.85 -16.85
CA SER A 409 -1.54 -2.15 -16.19
C SER A 409 -2.44 -3.18 -16.90
N SER A 410 -2.48 -4.42 -16.40
CA SER A 410 -3.28 -5.51 -16.98
C SER A 410 -4.79 -5.23 -17.00
N THR A 411 -5.31 -4.52 -16.00
CA THR A 411 -6.66 -3.91 -16.00
C THR A 411 -6.63 -2.58 -15.24
N LEU A 412 -7.70 -1.78 -15.32
CA LEU A 412 -7.78 -0.50 -14.62
C LEU A 412 -7.64 -0.63 -13.09
N THR A 413 -8.06 -1.76 -12.52
CA THR A 413 -8.06 -2.00 -11.07
C THR A 413 -6.99 -2.98 -10.62
N ALA A 414 -6.20 -3.54 -11.55
CA ALA A 414 -5.10 -4.43 -11.20
C ALA A 414 -3.89 -3.63 -10.68
N PRO A 415 -3.31 -4.02 -9.54
CA PRO A 415 -2.13 -3.36 -9.00
C PRO A 415 -0.90 -3.63 -9.88
N ASN A 416 0.10 -2.74 -9.82
CA ASN A 416 1.35 -2.89 -10.56
C ASN A 416 2.59 -2.90 -9.64
N GLY A 417 3.30 -4.03 -9.56
CA GLY A 417 4.47 -4.22 -8.69
C GLY A 417 5.61 -3.24 -8.96
N PRO A 418 6.03 -3.00 -10.23
CA PRO A 418 7.07 -2.02 -10.54
C PRO A 418 6.72 -0.58 -10.11
N SER A 419 5.45 -0.20 -10.19
CA SER A 419 4.98 1.10 -9.71
C SER A 419 5.01 1.17 -8.18
N GLN A 420 4.62 0.11 -7.48
CA GLN A 420 4.75 0.01 -6.02
C GLN A 420 6.22 0.02 -5.56
N GLN A 421 7.12 -0.69 -6.24
CA GLN A 421 8.53 -0.68 -5.92
C GLN A 421 9.10 0.75 -6.04
N ARG A 422 8.74 1.46 -7.11
CA ARG A 422 9.16 2.85 -7.33
C ARG A 422 8.66 3.78 -6.23
N VAL A 423 7.37 3.71 -5.86
CA VAL A 423 6.83 4.64 -4.84
C VAL A 423 7.43 4.38 -3.45
N ILE A 424 7.68 3.11 -3.09
CA ILE A 424 8.34 2.75 -1.84
C ILE A 424 9.78 3.28 -1.83
N ALA A 425 10.54 3.05 -2.91
CA ALA A 425 11.91 3.54 -3.03
C ALA A 425 11.97 5.08 -3.00
N SER A 426 11.04 5.75 -3.68
CA SER A 426 10.93 7.22 -3.68
C SER A 426 10.62 7.76 -2.29
N ALA A 427 9.70 7.15 -1.54
CA ALA A 427 9.38 7.58 -0.18
C ALA A 427 10.58 7.46 0.78
N VAL A 428 11.33 6.35 0.69
CA VAL A 428 12.56 6.13 1.47
C VAL A 428 13.66 7.12 1.08
N LEU A 429 13.83 7.39 -0.21
CA LEU A 429 14.78 8.38 -0.71
C LEU A 429 14.42 9.80 -0.26
N SER A 430 13.13 10.17 -0.33
CA SER A 430 12.62 11.45 0.18
C SER A 430 12.88 11.61 1.68
N ALA A 431 12.95 10.51 2.43
CA ALA A 431 13.33 10.51 3.84
C ALA A 431 14.84 10.62 4.10
N GLY A 432 15.67 10.60 3.04
CA GLY A 432 17.13 10.54 3.17
C GLY A 432 17.62 9.26 3.86
N ALA A 433 16.82 8.18 3.83
CA ALA A 433 17.11 6.92 4.49
C ALA A 433 17.53 5.83 3.49
N ALA A 434 18.16 4.77 4.00
CA ALA A 434 18.40 3.55 3.24
C ALA A 434 17.24 2.56 3.44
N GLY A 435 16.93 1.74 2.43
CA GLY A 435 15.89 0.70 2.53
C GLY A 435 16.15 -0.28 3.69
N SER A 436 17.42 -0.55 4.00
CA SER A 436 17.84 -1.40 5.12
C SER A 436 17.50 -0.82 6.51
N ALA A 437 17.23 0.49 6.61
CA ALA A 437 16.81 1.14 7.85
C ALA A 437 15.31 0.92 8.15
N VAL A 438 14.51 0.48 7.17
CA VAL A 438 13.07 0.22 7.37
C VAL A 438 12.88 -1.12 8.08
N ARG A 439 12.33 -1.07 9.29
CA ARG A 439 12.19 -2.24 10.16
C ARG A 439 10.84 -2.94 10.05
N ALA A 440 9.79 -2.17 9.77
CA ALA A 440 8.43 -2.66 9.61
C ALA A 440 7.74 -1.95 8.44
N LEU A 441 6.83 -2.66 7.78
CA LEU A 441 5.97 -2.17 6.72
C LEU A 441 4.51 -2.45 7.10
N GLN A 442 3.76 -1.39 7.34
CA GLN A 442 2.31 -1.45 7.37
C GLN A 442 1.80 -1.52 5.93
N MET A 443 1.41 -2.71 5.50
CA MET A 443 0.96 -2.98 4.13
C MET A 443 -0.44 -2.39 3.87
N HIS A 444 -0.74 -2.19 2.60
CA HIS A 444 -2.11 -2.11 2.11
C HIS A 444 -2.83 -3.42 2.42
N GLY A 445 -2.30 -4.56 2.00
CA GLY A 445 -2.63 -5.89 2.51
C GLY A 445 -4.13 -6.18 2.59
N THR A 446 -4.81 -6.15 1.44
CA THR A 446 -6.27 -6.32 1.38
C THR A 446 -6.74 -7.77 1.51
N GLY A 447 -5.84 -8.74 1.55
CA GLY A 447 -6.23 -10.16 1.57
C GLY A 447 -6.73 -10.60 0.20
N THR A 448 -6.10 -10.09 -0.86
CA THR A 448 -6.42 -10.46 -2.24
C THR A 448 -5.36 -11.41 -2.78
N PRO A 449 -5.76 -12.45 -3.55
CA PRO A 449 -4.81 -13.47 -4.02
C PRO A 449 -3.77 -12.90 -4.98
N LEU A 450 -4.10 -11.84 -5.73
CA LEU A 450 -3.18 -11.18 -6.65
C LEU A 450 -2.42 -10.01 -6.00
N GLY A 451 -3.10 -9.19 -5.18
CA GLY A 451 -2.52 -7.96 -4.66
C GLY A 451 -1.48 -8.20 -3.57
N ASP A 452 -1.71 -9.17 -2.68
CA ASP A 452 -0.81 -9.43 -1.56
C ASP A 452 0.60 -9.92 -2.03
N PRO A 453 0.73 -10.84 -3.00
CA PRO A 453 2.03 -11.20 -3.58
C PRO A 453 2.72 -10.05 -4.32
N ILE A 454 1.97 -9.23 -5.07
CA ILE A 454 2.52 -8.08 -5.79
C ILE A 454 3.11 -7.06 -4.82
N GLU A 455 2.38 -6.73 -3.75
CA GLU A 455 2.81 -5.77 -2.74
C GLU A 455 4.05 -6.25 -1.98
N THR A 456 4.05 -7.51 -1.55
CA THR A 456 5.19 -8.09 -0.83
C THR A 456 6.43 -8.21 -1.72
N GLY A 457 6.26 -8.60 -2.99
CA GLY A 457 7.34 -8.62 -3.98
C GLY A 457 7.95 -7.24 -4.21
N ALA A 458 7.11 -6.21 -4.39
CA ALA A 458 7.55 -4.82 -4.53
C ALA A 458 8.29 -4.31 -3.29
N ALA A 459 7.78 -4.60 -2.09
CA ALA A 459 8.42 -4.26 -0.83
C ALA A 459 9.78 -4.96 -0.66
N ALA A 460 9.87 -6.25 -0.99
CA ALA A 460 11.12 -6.99 -0.93
C ALA A 460 12.17 -6.41 -1.90
N ALA A 461 11.76 -6.07 -3.12
CA ALA A 461 12.64 -5.45 -4.11
C ALA A 461 13.13 -4.06 -3.68
N ALA A 462 12.28 -3.25 -3.05
CA ALA A 462 12.65 -1.89 -2.61
C ALA A 462 13.44 -1.85 -1.29
N LEU A 463 13.11 -2.72 -0.33
CA LEU A 463 13.59 -2.62 1.05
C LEU A 463 14.58 -3.73 1.44
N CYS A 464 14.38 -4.96 0.97
CA CYS A 464 15.16 -6.12 1.41
C CYS A 464 16.43 -6.34 0.58
N GLN A 465 16.47 -5.91 -0.68
CA GLN A 465 17.65 -6.02 -1.54
C GLN A 465 18.73 -4.97 -1.21
N ALA A 466 18.43 -3.99 -0.35
CA ALA A 466 19.40 -3.01 0.12
C ALA A 466 20.50 -3.67 0.97
N ARG A 467 21.77 -3.37 0.67
CA ARG A 467 22.93 -3.86 1.46
C ARG A 467 22.86 -3.36 2.91
N GLY A 468 23.42 -4.14 3.84
CA GLY A 468 23.59 -3.74 5.24
C GLY A 468 22.34 -3.91 6.11
N ARG A 469 21.41 -4.77 5.73
CA ARG A 469 20.22 -5.07 6.53
C ARG A 469 20.52 -6.16 7.56
N GLU A 470 20.35 -5.84 8.84
CA GLU A 470 20.71 -6.71 9.96
C GLU A 470 19.53 -7.55 10.48
N ALA A 471 18.30 -7.20 10.09
CA ALA A 471 17.11 -7.84 10.63
C ALA A 471 15.98 -7.94 9.61
N PRO A 472 15.05 -8.90 9.78
CA PRO A 472 13.92 -9.08 8.87
C PRO A 472 12.96 -7.88 8.87
N LEU A 473 12.17 -7.79 7.80
CA LEU A 473 11.17 -6.73 7.57
C LEU A 473 9.92 -7.28 8.22
N CYS A 474 9.43 -6.62 9.25
CA CYS A 474 8.16 -7.01 9.84
C CYS A 474 7.03 -6.52 8.93
N LEU A 475 6.15 -7.41 8.50
CA LEU A 475 4.96 -7.05 7.75
C LEU A 475 3.78 -6.94 8.71
N GLU A 476 3.10 -5.79 8.68
CA GLU A 476 1.93 -5.50 9.50
C GLU A 476 0.72 -5.22 8.59
N ALA A 477 -0.48 -5.61 9.00
CA ALA A 477 -1.70 -5.44 8.20
C ALA A 477 -2.93 -5.20 9.08
N VAL A 478 -3.22 -3.94 9.39
CA VAL A 478 -4.35 -3.57 10.28
C VAL A 478 -5.71 -3.97 9.71
N LYS A 479 -5.84 -4.10 8.38
CA LYS A 479 -7.09 -4.50 7.73
C LYS A 479 -7.57 -5.88 8.17
N SER A 480 -6.66 -6.76 8.60
CA SER A 480 -6.98 -8.06 9.20
C SER A 480 -7.69 -7.95 10.55
N ALA A 481 -7.58 -6.80 11.23
CA ALA A 481 -8.27 -6.51 12.47
C ALA A 481 -9.53 -5.67 12.25
N VAL A 482 -9.41 -4.58 11.47
CA VAL A 482 -10.42 -3.51 11.40
C VAL A 482 -11.18 -3.43 10.07
N GLY A 483 -10.99 -4.40 9.19
CA GLY A 483 -11.48 -4.34 7.83
C GLY A 483 -10.81 -3.24 7.00
N HIS A 484 -11.24 -3.11 5.76
CA HIS A 484 -10.76 -2.12 4.83
C HIS A 484 -11.59 -0.84 4.93
N ALA A 485 -11.06 0.16 5.62
CA ALA A 485 -11.70 1.48 5.77
C ALA A 485 -11.67 2.37 4.50
N GLU A 486 -11.56 1.77 3.32
CA GLU A 486 -11.55 2.42 1.98
C GLU A 486 -10.85 3.78 1.97
N ILE A 487 -11.58 4.89 1.81
CA ILE A 487 -11.07 6.27 1.78
C ILE A 487 -10.12 6.56 2.95
N ALA A 488 -10.46 6.08 4.15
CA ALA A 488 -9.68 6.28 5.37
C ALA A 488 -8.60 5.21 5.62
N ALA A 489 -8.52 4.16 4.80
CA ALA A 489 -7.66 3.01 5.06
C ALA A 489 -6.17 3.36 5.15
N GLY A 490 -5.71 4.26 4.29
CA GLY A 490 -4.33 4.74 4.32
C GLY A 490 -3.98 5.43 5.64
N ALA A 491 -4.84 6.34 6.11
CA ALA A 491 -4.63 7.05 7.37
C ALA A 491 -4.69 6.09 8.57
N VAL A 492 -5.64 5.14 8.60
CA VAL A 492 -5.71 4.10 9.62
C VAL A 492 -4.40 3.30 9.69
N GLY A 493 -3.81 2.96 8.54
CA GLY A 493 -2.51 2.30 8.47
C GLY A 493 -1.37 3.15 9.05
N ALA A 494 -1.24 4.41 8.61
CA ALA A 494 -0.20 5.32 9.11
C ALA A 494 -0.29 5.52 10.64
N LEU A 495 -1.50 5.62 11.15
CA LEU A 495 -1.78 5.81 12.56
C LEU A 495 -1.49 4.54 13.38
N GLN A 496 -1.81 3.38 12.83
CA GLN A 496 -1.40 2.10 13.42
C GLN A 496 0.12 1.99 13.51
N ALA A 497 0.85 2.35 12.43
CA ALA A 497 2.31 2.36 12.44
C ALA A 497 2.89 3.32 13.49
N SER A 498 2.29 4.51 13.67
CA SER A 498 2.67 5.46 14.73
C SER A 498 2.47 4.85 16.13
N MET A 499 1.38 4.12 16.36
CA MET A 499 1.13 3.40 17.62
C MET A 499 2.10 2.24 17.82
N SER A 500 2.44 1.49 16.76
CA SER A 500 3.44 0.42 16.80
C SER A 500 4.83 0.99 17.19
N LEU A 501 5.23 2.12 16.62
CA LEU A 501 6.48 2.83 16.97
C LEU A 501 6.50 3.28 18.43
N ARG A 502 5.41 3.88 18.92
CA ARG A 502 5.30 4.36 20.31
C ARG A 502 5.34 3.23 21.32
N SER A 503 4.66 2.12 21.03
CA SER A 503 4.60 0.95 21.91
C SER A 503 5.80 0.01 21.77
N ARG A 504 6.62 0.19 20.72
CA ARG A 504 7.69 -0.72 20.32
C ARG A 504 7.21 -2.15 20.09
N MET A 505 5.96 -2.30 19.65
CA MET A 505 5.33 -3.58 19.35
C MET A 505 4.59 -3.47 18.02
N GLY A 506 4.82 -4.42 17.12
CA GLY A 506 4.06 -4.50 15.87
C GLY A 506 2.65 -5.05 16.08
N ALA A 507 1.71 -4.69 15.21
CA ALA A 507 0.42 -5.36 15.14
C ALA A 507 0.56 -6.67 14.35
N GLY A 508 0.08 -7.78 14.92
CA GLY A 508 0.03 -9.06 14.22
C GLY A 508 -0.89 -9.03 12.99
N VAL A 509 -0.64 -9.91 12.03
CA VAL A 509 -1.55 -10.17 10.90
C VAL A 509 -2.55 -11.23 11.34
N ASN A 510 -3.80 -10.84 11.53
CA ASN A 510 -4.87 -11.78 11.89
C ASN A 510 -5.20 -12.71 10.73
N HIS A 511 -5.74 -13.88 11.07
CA HIS A 511 -6.22 -14.90 10.13
C HIS A 511 -5.16 -15.58 9.24
N LEU A 512 -3.89 -15.21 9.35
CA LEU A 512 -2.77 -15.88 8.69
C LEU A 512 -2.51 -17.27 9.31
N ARG A 513 -2.69 -18.31 8.50
CA ARG A 513 -2.46 -19.72 8.86
C ARG A 513 -1.42 -20.36 7.96
N GLU A 514 -1.50 -20.11 6.66
CA GLU A 514 -0.58 -20.60 5.64
C GLU A 514 -0.28 -19.46 4.68
N VAL A 515 1.00 -19.23 4.38
CA VAL A 515 1.43 -18.12 3.51
C VAL A 515 1.11 -18.45 2.05
N ASN A 516 0.68 -17.44 1.29
CA ASN A 516 0.31 -17.56 -0.12
C ASN A 516 1.48 -17.61 -1.11
#